data_AF-A0A4R8GCH8-F1
#
_entry.id   AF-A0A4R8GCH8-F1
#
_cell.length_a   1.000
_cell.length_b   1.000
_cell.length_c   1.000
_cell.angle_alpha   90.00
_cell.angle_beta   90.00
_cell.angle_gamma   90.00
#
_symmetry.space_group_name_H-M   'P 1'
#
loop_
_entity.id
_entity.type
_entity.pdbx_description
1 polymer ?
#
loop_
_entity_poly.entity_id
_entity_poly.type
_entity_poly.pdbx_seq_one_letter_code
_entity_poly.pdbx_strand_id
1 'polypeptide(L)'
;MSAYLPMNAIPWYDGPASRPARLLKEGAAYNRRLILEAGVDLVLLLGRQAWTSARYLNLPDRIGIRRLPHPGRLGLINYRENGKIVGAREAQKRLIAGFALR
;
A
#
# COMPACT_ATOMS: atom_id res chain seq x y z
N MET A 1 16.74 2.00 12.42
CA MET A 1 15.32 1.61 12.54
C MET A 1 14.60 2.16 11.31
N SER A 2 14.16 1.34 10.36
CA SER A 2 13.48 1.85 9.16
C SER A 2 12.08 2.32 9.53
N ALA A 3 11.81 3.62 9.47
CA ALA A 3 10.48 4.15 9.71
C ALA A 3 9.56 3.74 8.55
N TYR A 4 8.57 2.89 8.85
CA TYR A 4 7.51 2.54 7.90
C TYR A 4 6.26 3.36 8.25
N LEU A 5 5.72 4.06 7.25
CA LEU A 5 4.53 4.91 7.40
C LEU A 5 3.34 4.29 6.66
N PRO A 6 2.56 3.39 7.30
CA PRO A 6 1.37 2.82 6.70
C PRO A 6 0.29 3.89 6.53
N MET A 7 -0.19 4.06 5.30
CA MET A 7 -1.24 5.03 4.98
C MET A 7 -2.20 4.48 3.93
N ASN A 8 -3.48 4.84 4.09
CA ASN A 8 -4.48 4.61 3.06
C ASN A 8 -4.32 5.62 1.93
N ALA A 9 -4.84 5.29 0.74
CA ALA A 9 -4.90 6.24 -0.38
C ALA A 9 -5.70 7.53 -0.04
N ILE A 10 -6.59 7.43 0.95
CA ILE A 10 -7.32 8.55 1.56
C ILE A 10 -7.27 8.34 3.07
N PRO A 11 -6.41 9.06 3.81
CA PRO A 11 -6.13 8.76 5.22
C PRO A 11 -7.31 8.90 6.18
N TRP A 12 -8.24 9.81 5.90
CA TRP A 12 -9.38 10.14 6.78
C TRP A 12 -10.68 9.43 6.39
N TYR A 13 -10.66 8.58 5.36
CA TYR A 13 -11.89 8.05 4.77
C TYR A 13 -12.00 6.53 4.88
N ASP A 14 -12.97 6.10 5.68
CA ASP A 14 -13.29 4.68 5.92
C ASP A 14 -14.62 4.27 5.26
N GLY A 15 -14.88 4.78 4.04
CA GLY A 15 -16.08 4.50 3.26
C GLY A 15 -15.86 3.50 2.10
N PRO A 16 -16.93 3.20 1.32
CA PRO A 16 -17.00 2.07 0.39
C PRO A 16 -15.90 2.03 -0.69
N ALA A 17 -15.75 0.84 -1.29
CA ALA A 17 -14.67 0.51 -2.23
C ALA A 17 -14.67 1.32 -3.56
N SER A 18 -15.77 2.00 -3.91
CA SER A 18 -15.79 2.96 -5.03
C SER A 18 -15.65 4.38 -4.50
N ARG A 19 -14.52 5.02 -4.79
CA ARG A 19 -14.21 6.36 -4.28
C ARG A 19 -14.24 7.39 -5.42
N PRO A 20 -14.90 8.54 -5.26
CA PRO A 20 -14.86 9.64 -6.22
C PRO A 20 -13.41 10.05 -6.52
N ALA A 21 -13.10 10.30 -7.79
CA ALA A 21 -11.75 10.72 -8.23
C ALA A 21 -11.24 11.96 -7.48
N ARG A 22 -12.15 12.86 -7.08
CA ARG A 22 -11.85 14.04 -6.26
C ARG A 22 -11.21 13.67 -4.92
N LEU A 23 -11.78 12.72 -4.19
CA LEU A 23 -11.25 12.32 -2.87
C LEU A 23 -9.89 11.64 -2.99
N LEU A 24 -9.63 10.89 -4.08
CA LEU A 24 -8.30 10.33 -4.36
C LEU A 24 -7.26 11.41 -4.64
N LYS A 25 -7.65 12.51 -5.30
CA LYS A 25 -6.76 13.65 -5.54
C LYS A 25 -6.42 14.38 -4.23
N GLU A 26 -7.42 14.65 -3.41
CA GLU A 26 -7.24 15.27 -2.08
C GLU A 26 -6.37 14.39 -1.17
N GLY A 27 -6.66 13.09 -1.09
CA GLY A 27 -5.88 12.12 -0.34
C GLY A 27 -4.42 12.02 -0.81
N ALA A 28 -4.20 12.03 -2.13
CA ALA A 28 -2.85 12.03 -2.68
C ALA A 28 -2.06 13.29 -2.34
N ALA A 29 -2.68 14.48 -2.36
CA ALA A 29 -2.01 15.73 -1.98
C ALA A 29 -1.58 15.71 -0.50
N TYR A 30 -2.43 15.19 0.38
CA TYR A 30 -2.10 15.03 1.80
C TYR A 30 -0.99 14.00 2.01
N ASN A 31 -1.08 12.83 1.36
CA ASN A 31 -0.05 11.79 1.44
C ASN A 31 1.30 12.28 0.92
N ARG A 32 1.29 13.07 -0.16
CA ARG A 32 2.50 13.69 -0.70
C ARG A 32 3.22 14.53 0.35
N ARG A 33 2.49 15.36 1.09
CA ARG A 33 3.06 16.19 2.16
C ARG A 33 3.76 15.31 3.21
N LEU A 34 3.06 14.28 3.71
CA LEU A 34 3.62 13.36 4.70
C LEU A 34 4.85 12.59 4.20
N ILE A 35 4.83 12.12 2.95
CA ILE A 35 5.94 11.40 2.32
C ILE A 35 7.20 12.27 2.28
N LEU A 36 7.05 13.56 1.95
CA LEU A 36 8.17 14.50 1.91
C LEU A 36 8.66 14.89 3.30
N GLU A 37 7.75 15.18 4.23
CA GLU A 37 8.09 15.53 5.62
C GLU A 37 8.82 14.38 6.32
N ALA A 38 8.44 13.14 6.03
CA ALA A 38 9.06 11.94 6.58
C ALA A 38 10.37 11.53 5.89
N GLY A 39 10.77 12.18 4.79
CA GLY A 39 11.99 11.83 4.06
C GLY A 39 11.96 10.42 3.46
N VAL A 40 10.81 9.99 2.93
CA VAL A 40 10.64 8.64 2.38
C VAL A 40 11.30 8.51 1.00
N ASP A 41 12.14 7.48 0.83
CA ASP A 41 12.79 7.16 -0.45
C ASP A 41 12.03 6.15 -1.31
N LEU A 42 11.08 5.41 -0.73
CA LEU A 42 10.33 4.35 -1.41
C LEU A 42 8.86 4.30 -0.97
N VAL A 43 7.95 4.37 -1.95
CA VAL A 43 6.50 4.25 -1.75
C VAL A 43 5.99 2.96 -2.37
N LEU A 44 5.33 2.13 -1.56
CA LEU A 44 4.66 0.91 -1.99
C LEU A 44 3.16 1.14 -2.11
N LEU A 45 2.64 1.06 -3.34
CA LEU A 45 1.22 1.24 -3.64
C LEU A 45 0.51 -0.12 -3.67
N LEU A 46 -0.36 -0.36 -2.69
CA LEU A 46 -1.05 -1.63 -2.49
C LEU A 46 -2.47 -1.59 -3.05
N GLY A 47 -2.70 -2.30 -4.16
CA GLY A 47 -4.02 -2.45 -4.77
C GLY A 47 -4.46 -1.31 -5.70
N ARG A 48 -5.56 -1.56 -6.43
CA ARG A 48 -6.01 -0.73 -7.56
C ARG A 48 -6.21 0.74 -7.20
N GLN A 49 -6.74 1.04 -6.01
CA GLN A 49 -6.96 2.42 -5.60
C GLN A 49 -5.65 3.19 -5.37
N ALA A 50 -4.69 2.58 -4.65
CA ALA A 50 -3.38 3.17 -4.44
C ALA A 50 -2.62 3.35 -5.77
N TRP A 51 -2.81 2.43 -6.72
CA TRP A 51 -2.24 2.56 -8.07
C TRP A 51 -2.85 3.75 -8.81
N THR A 52 -4.17 3.92 -8.73
CA THR A 52 -4.87 5.06 -9.34
C THR A 52 -4.45 6.39 -8.71
N SER A 53 -4.21 6.45 -7.40
CA SER A 53 -3.77 7.68 -6.73
C SER A 53 -2.34 8.10 -7.12
N ALA A 54 -1.53 7.20 -7.67
CA ALA A 54 -0.15 7.48 -8.07
C ALA A 54 -0.02 8.71 -8.98
N ARG A 55 -0.94 8.86 -9.94
CA ARG A 55 -0.93 9.99 -10.88
C ARG A 55 -1.16 11.35 -10.23
N TYR A 56 -1.66 11.37 -8.99
CA TYR A 56 -1.93 12.59 -8.23
C TYR A 56 -0.87 12.88 -7.17
N LEU A 57 0.00 11.91 -6.85
CA LEU A 57 1.02 12.07 -5.81
C LEU A 57 2.09 13.10 -6.20
N ASN A 58 2.45 13.20 -7.48
CA ASN A 58 3.45 14.16 -8.00
C ASN A 58 4.73 14.23 -7.12
N LEU A 59 5.36 13.08 -6.91
CA LEU A 59 6.57 12.93 -6.09
C LEU A 59 7.83 13.20 -6.93
N PRO A 60 8.92 13.71 -6.32
CA PRO A 60 10.21 13.84 -6.98
C PRO A 60 10.76 12.48 -7.45
N ASP A 61 11.51 12.47 -8.57
CA ASP A 61 12.04 11.25 -9.19
C ASP A 61 12.98 10.42 -8.29
N ARG A 62 13.60 11.06 -7.29
CA ARG A 62 14.43 10.36 -6.29
C ARG A 62 13.63 9.37 -5.44
N ILE A 63 12.31 9.53 -5.35
CA ILE A 63 11.43 8.65 -4.57
C ILE A 63 10.94 7.53 -5.46
N GLY A 64 11.39 6.30 -5.17
CA GLY A 64 10.95 5.11 -5.88
C GLY A 64 9.45 4.83 -5.63
N ILE A 65 8.74 4.40 -6.68
CA ILE A 65 7.34 3.94 -6.56
C ILE A 65 7.24 2.51 -7.08
N ARG A 66 6.66 1.61 -6.26
CA ARG A 66 6.38 0.22 -6.65
C ARG A 66 4.90 -0.09 -6.45
N ARG A 67 4.33 -0.84 -7.40
CA ARG A 67 2.93 -1.29 -7.37
C ARG A 67 2.88 -2.74 -6.96
N LEU A 68 2.10 -3.04 -5.93
CA LEU A 68 1.92 -4.39 -5.40
C LEU A 68 0.42 -4.72 -5.28
N PRO A 69 0.03 -6.00 -5.41
CA PRO A 69 -1.33 -6.42 -5.13
C PRO A 69 -1.76 -6.01 -3.72
N HIS A 70 -3.06 -5.75 -3.51
CA HIS A 70 -3.57 -5.52 -2.17
C HIS A 70 -3.36 -6.79 -1.31
N PRO A 71 -2.82 -6.71 -0.09
CA PRO A 71 -2.59 -7.88 0.77
C PRO A 71 -3.82 -8.77 0.91
N GLY A 72 -5.01 -8.17 1.06
CA GLY A 72 -6.26 -8.93 1.12
C GLY A 72 -6.57 -9.80 -0.10
N ARG A 73 -6.09 -9.45 -1.30
CA ARG A 73 -6.21 -10.33 -2.50
C ARG A 73 -5.26 -11.52 -2.48
N LEU A 74 -4.20 -11.44 -1.70
CA LEU A 74 -3.23 -12.52 -1.52
C LEU A 74 -3.60 -13.44 -0.34
N GLY A 75 -4.80 -13.30 0.23
CA GLY A 75 -5.18 -13.98 1.47
C GLY A 75 -4.44 -13.47 2.70
N LEU A 76 -3.69 -12.37 2.57
CA LEU A 76 -2.98 -11.69 3.66
C LEU A 76 -3.93 -10.67 4.30
N ILE A 77 -5.03 -11.17 4.85
CA ILE A 77 -6.00 -10.40 5.62
C ILE A 77 -5.57 -10.53 7.09
N ASN A 78 -5.37 -9.40 7.77
CA ASN A 78 -4.90 -9.35 9.15
C ASN A 78 -3.52 -9.98 9.36
N TYR A 79 -2.44 -9.57 8.69
CA TYR A 79 -1.11 -10.06 9.09
C TYR A 79 -0.63 -9.29 10.34
N ARG A 80 -0.54 -9.94 11.50
CA ARG A 80 0.18 -9.46 12.69
C ARG A 80 0.76 -10.65 13.44
N GLU A 81 2.04 -10.66 13.76
CA GLU A 81 2.53 -11.34 14.97
C GLU A 81 3.66 -10.46 15.53
N ASN A 82 3.67 -10.03 16.79
CA ASN A 82 3.04 -10.60 17.98
C ASN A 82 2.22 -9.60 18.84
N GLY A 83 1.01 -9.93 19.29
CA GLY A 83 0.53 -11.30 19.49
C GLY A 83 -0.97 -11.47 19.28
N LYS A 84 -1.48 -12.23 18.31
CA LYS A 84 -0.86 -13.07 17.28
C LYS A 84 -1.87 -13.26 16.16
N ILE A 85 -1.42 -13.44 14.92
CA ILE A 85 -2.24 -13.78 13.76
C ILE A 85 -1.61 -14.96 13.02
N VAL A 86 -2.48 -15.96 12.90
CA VAL A 86 -2.23 -17.31 12.44
C VAL A 86 -2.74 -17.43 10.99
N GLY A 87 -1.91 -17.97 10.08
CA GLY A 87 -2.30 -18.17 8.67
C GLY A 87 -1.16 -17.93 7.66
N ALA A 88 -0.08 -17.30 8.11
CA ALA A 88 1.13 -17.00 7.34
C ALA A 88 1.72 -18.17 6.52
N ARG A 89 1.75 -19.38 7.09
CA ARG A 89 2.40 -20.55 6.49
C ARG A 89 1.71 -21.06 5.22
N GLU A 90 0.38 -20.96 5.13
CA GLU A 90 -0.38 -21.34 3.93
C GLU A 90 -0.14 -20.36 2.79
N ALA A 91 -0.20 -19.06 3.07
CA ALA A 91 0.02 -18.01 2.08
C ALA A 91 1.47 -18.00 1.55
N GLN A 92 2.46 -18.21 2.42
CA GLN A 92 3.87 -18.31 2.03
C GLN A 92 4.14 -19.55 1.16
N LYS A 93 3.55 -20.72 1.48
CA LYS A 93 3.65 -21.93 0.64
C LYS A 93 3.08 -21.70 -0.76
N ARG A 94 1.93 -21.02 -0.89
CA ARG A 94 1.31 -20.69 -2.19
C ARG A 94 2.14 -19.68 -2.99
N LEU A 95 2.75 -18.71 -2.31
CA LEU A 95 3.59 -17.70 -2.97
C LEU A 95 4.89 -18.31 -3.52
N ILE A 96 5.54 -19.19 -2.75
CA ILE A 96 6.75 -19.92 -3.20
C ILE A 96 6.41 -20.85 -4.37
N ALA A 97 5.31 -21.59 -4.31
CA ALA A 97 4.87 -22.46 -5.41
C ALA A 97 4.53 -21.67 -6.69
N GLY A 98 3.97 -20.47 -6.58
CA GLY A 98 3.64 -19.63 -7.74
C GLY A 98 4.85 -18.92 -8.38
N PHE A 99 5.93 -18.68 -7.63
CA PHE A 99 7.19 -18.16 -8.17
C PHE A 99 8.12 -19.24 -8.72
N ALA A 100 8.01 -20.49 -8.25
CA ALA A 100 8.79 -21.62 -8.76
C ALA A 100 8.27 -22.21 -10.09
N LEU A 101 7.11 -21.77 -10.57
CA LEU A 101 6.50 -22.20 -11.84
C LEU A 101 6.64 -21.15 -12.97
N ARG A 102 7.67 -20.29 -12.91
CA ARG A 102 8.04 -19.36 -13.97
C ARG A 102 9.51 -19.43 -14.28
#